data_AF-A0A920EP52-F1
#
_entry.id   AF-A0A920EP52-F1
#
_cell.length_a   1.000
_cell.length_b   1.000
_cell.length_c   1.000
_cell.angle_alpha   90.00
_cell.angle_beta   90.00
_cell.angle_gamma   90.00
#
_symmetry.space_group_name_H-M   'P 1'
#
loop_
_entity.id
_entity.type
_entity.pdbx_description
1 polymer ?
#
loop_
_entity_poly.entity_id
_entity_poly.type
_entity_poly.pdbx_seq_one_letter_code
_entity_poly.pdbx_strand_id
1 'polypeptide(L)'
;MNAGHEATVHTIGNGIKAILEHGKDRNYLSPKYINSTVEEILRYDPPLHMFTRYAYEDVIFRNHKFKCGDQVALVIGAAGRDERIWSSPNKFDPFRQIKKNLSFGSGIHFCVGAPLARLELVTALPIIFKKFPNIKLLDQPIYSNLYHFHGLQKLNVSLRN
;
A
#
# COMPACT_ATOMS: atom_id res chain seq x y z
N MET A 1 17.44 -2.33 -9.12
CA MET A 1 17.39 -1.70 -7.78
C MET A 1 15.95 -1.32 -7.40
N ASN A 2 14.94 -2.01 -7.96
CA ASN A 2 13.57 -1.50 -8.00
C ASN A 2 12.68 -2.14 -6.91
N ALA A 3 12.93 -3.40 -6.57
CA ALA A 3 12.10 -4.14 -5.62
C ALA A 3 12.19 -3.62 -4.17
N GLY A 4 13.37 -3.16 -3.73
CA GLY A 4 13.57 -2.68 -2.35
C GLY A 4 13.44 -1.15 -2.18
N HIS A 5 13.94 -0.38 -3.15
CA HIS A 5 13.97 1.09 -3.05
C HIS A 5 12.64 1.72 -3.53
N GLU A 6 12.24 1.50 -4.79
CA GLU A 6 11.08 2.18 -5.37
C GLU A 6 9.78 1.83 -4.65
N ALA A 7 9.56 0.54 -4.37
CA ALA A 7 8.36 0.10 -3.65
C ALA A 7 8.24 0.75 -2.27
N THR A 8 9.32 0.81 -1.50
CA THR A 8 9.27 1.35 -0.13
C THR A 8 9.15 2.88 -0.14
N VAL A 9 9.85 3.57 -1.05
CA VAL A 9 9.70 5.04 -1.25
C VAL A 9 8.25 5.39 -1.57
N HIS A 10 7.61 4.67 -2.49
CA HIS A 10 6.19 4.89 -2.80
C HIS A 10 5.28 4.57 -1.61
N THR A 11 5.56 3.50 -0.85
CA THR A 11 4.75 3.15 0.33
C THR A 11 4.85 4.23 1.41
N ILE A 12 6.04 4.78 1.66
CA ILE A 12 6.22 5.88 2.62
C ILE A 12 5.43 7.11 2.16
N GLY A 13 5.54 7.49 0.89
CA GLY A 13 4.78 8.61 0.32
C GLY A 13 3.26 8.41 0.42
N ASN A 14 2.75 7.26 -0.02
CA ASN A 14 1.33 6.89 0.07
C ASN A 14 0.85 6.88 1.53
N GLY A 15 1.69 6.38 2.46
CA GLY A 15 1.39 6.36 3.88
C GLY A 15 1.26 7.75 4.50
N ILE A 16 2.21 8.65 4.21
CA ILE A 16 2.13 10.04 4.67
C ILE A 16 0.87 10.71 4.10
N LYS A 17 0.60 10.54 2.79
CA LYS A 17 -0.60 11.07 2.13
C LYS A 17 -1.88 10.57 2.80
N ALA A 18 -2.02 9.25 3.00
CA ALA A 18 -3.20 8.67 3.62
C ALA A 18 -3.42 9.15 5.06
N ILE A 19 -2.34 9.24 5.85
CA ILE A 19 -2.40 9.79 7.21
C ILE A 19 -2.79 11.27 7.19
N LEU A 20 -2.33 12.08 6.24
CA LEU A 20 -2.69 13.50 6.18
C LEU A 20 -4.13 13.73 5.69
N GLU A 21 -4.63 12.91 4.78
CA GLU A 21 -6.00 13.01 4.26
C GLU A 21 -7.05 12.52 5.27
N HIS A 22 -6.73 11.51 6.08
CA HIS A 22 -7.68 10.86 6.99
C HIS A 22 -7.40 11.09 8.47
N GLY A 23 -6.15 11.38 8.84
CA GLY A 23 -5.66 11.34 10.21
C GLY A 23 -5.80 12.67 10.94
N LYS A 24 -6.94 12.85 11.61
CA LYS A 24 -7.04 13.82 12.70
C LYS A 24 -6.50 13.26 14.02
N ASP A 25 -6.50 11.93 14.17
CA ASP A 25 -5.98 11.25 15.35
C ASP A 25 -4.54 10.76 15.11
N ARG A 26 -3.58 11.29 15.87
CA ARG A 26 -2.17 10.86 15.77
C ARG A 26 -1.89 9.55 16.51
N ASN A 27 -2.84 9.03 17.27
CA ASN A 27 -2.69 7.76 17.99
C ASN A 27 -2.38 6.59 17.05
N TYR A 28 -2.74 6.67 15.76
CA TYR A 28 -2.35 5.71 14.73
C TYR A 28 -0.83 5.47 14.68
N LEU A 29 -0.02 6.47 15.04
CA LEU A 29 1.44 6.36 15.02
C LEU A 29 2.05 6.01 16.38
N SER A 30 1.22 5.77 17.40
CA SER A 30 1.70 5.32 18.70
C SER A 30 2.30 3.91 18.62
N PRO A 31 3.17 3.51 19.57
CA PRO A 31 3.73 2.16 19.62
C PRO A 31 2.67 1.04 19.61
N LYS A 32 1.46 1.32 20.11
CA LYS A 32 0.34 0.38 20.13
C LYS A 32 -0.25 0.12 18.74
N TYR A 33 -0.31 1.15 17.89
CA TYR A 33 -1.03 1.09 16.61
C TYR A 33 -0.14 1.15 15.37
N ILE A 34 1.16 1.45 15.51
CA ILE A 34 2.04 1.62 14.33
C ILE A 34 2.05 0.40 13.40
N ASN A 35 2.04 -0.82 13.93
CA ASN A 35 1.99 -2.02 13.11
C ASN A 35 0.67 -2.15 12.33
N SER A 36 -0.48 -1.83 12.94
CA SER A 36 -1.77 -1.87 12.24
C SER A 36 -1.89 -0.75 11.21
N THR A 37 -1.33 0.43 11.50
CA THR A 37 -1.22 1.54 10.56
C THR A 37 -0.41 1.15 9.32
N VAL A 38 0.73 0.48 9.48
CA VAL A 38 1.55 0.04 8.35
C VAL A 38 0.82 -0.99 7.48
N GLU A 39 0.14 -1.97 8.09
CA GLU A 39 -0.66 -2.94 7.32
C GLU A 39 -1.85 -2.26 6.61
N GLU A 40 -2.45 -1.25 7.23
CA GLU A 40 -3.53 -0.49 6.61
C GLU A 40 -3.04 0.37 5.44
N ILE A 41 -1.86 0.99 5.54
CA ILE A 41 -1.23 1.73 4.42
C ILE A 41 -1.03 0.79 3.22
N LEU A 42 -0.45 -0.38 3.47
CA LEU A 42 -0.20 -1.40 2.45
C LEU A 42 -1.48 -1.92 1.81
N ARG A 43 -2.56 -2.09 2.59
CA ARG A 43 -3.86 -2.50 2.06
C ARG A 43 -4.53 -1.38 1.26
N TYR A 44 -4.53 -0.16 1.79
CA TYR A 44 -5.30 0.97 1.27
C TYR A 44 -4.75 1.43 -0.07
N ASP A 45 -3.46 1.78 -0.12
CA ASP A 45 -2.77 2.30 -1.32
C ASP A 45 -1.44 1.53 -1.53
N PRO A 46 -1.48 0.25 -1.95
CA PRO A 46 -0.29 -0.57 -2.14
C PRO A 46 0.64 0.06 -3.19
N PRO A 47 1.97 0.07 -2.98
CA PRO A 47 2.93 0.68 -3.92
C PRO A 47 2.98 -0.02 -5.28
N LEU A 48 2.62 -1.31 -5.33
CA LEU A 48 2.40 -2.06 -6.57
C LEU A 48 0.93 -2.47 -6.62
N HIS A 49 0.19 -1.92 -7.57
CA HIS A 49 -1.25 -2.15 -7.67
C HIS A 49 -1.60 -3.38 -8.53
N MET A 50 -0.61 -3.95 -9.25
CA MET A 50 -0.83 -5.08 -10.15
C MET A 50 0.44 -5.91 -10.37
N PHE A 51 0.25 -7.22 -10.57
CA PHE A 51 1.24 -8.13 -11.16
C PHE A 51 0.62 -8.90 -12.33
N THR A 52 1.42 -9.37 -13.28
CA THR A 52 0.94 -10.25 -14.35
C THR A 52 1.40 -11.70 -14.14
N ARG A 53 0.62 -12.64 -14.67
CA ARG A 53 0.95 -14.06 -14.80
C ARG A 53 0.60 -14.52 -16.21
N TYR A 54 1.15 -15.66 -16.62
CA TYR A 54 0.77 -16.34 -17.85
C TYR A 54 0.17 -17.69 -17.52
N ALA A 55 -0.88 -18.08 -18.24
CA ALA A 55 -1.39 -19.44 -18.21
C ALA A 55 -0.44 -20.34 -19.03
N TYR A 56 0.14 -21.37 -18.41
CA TYR A 56 1.03 -22.32 -19.09
C TYR A 56 0.29 -23.47 -19.78
N GLU A 57 -1.00 -23.60 -19.50
CA GLU A 57 -1.91 -24.57 -20.08
C GLU A 57 -3.33 -23.98 -20.10
N ASP A 58 -4.24 -24.62 -20.84
CA ASP A 58 -5.66 -24.29 -20.75
C ASP A 58 -6.16 -24.55 -19.33
N VAL A 59 -6.69 -23.52 -18.67
CA VAL A 59 -7.15 -23.61 -17.28
C VAL A 59 -8.51 -22.94 -17.10
N ILE A 60 -9.39 -23.59 -16.35
CA ILE A 60 -10.65 -23.00 -15.91
C ILE A 60 -10.43 -22.48 -14.49
N PHE A 61 -10.52 -21.17 -14.32
CA PHE A 61 -10.48 -20.53 -13.00
C PHE A 61 -11.80 -19.80 -12.77
N ARG A 62 -12.52 -20.22 -11.72
CA ARG A 62 -13.93 -19.86 -11.51
C ARG A 62 -14.71 -20.18 -12.80
N ASN A 63 -15.48 -19.23 -13.31
CA ASN A 63 -16.31 -19.40 -14.51
C ASN A 63 -15.62 -18.85 -15.77
N HIS A 64 -14.30 -18.69 -15.78
CA HIS A 64 -13.54 -18.20 -16.93
C HIS A 64 -12.54 -19.25 -17.41
N LYS A 65 -12.51 -19.47 -18.74
CA LYS A 65 -11.54 -20.35 -19.40
C LYS A 65 -10.40 -19.51 -19.96
N PHE A 66 -9.21 -19.70 -19.42
CA PHE A 66 -7.96 -19.18 -19.96
C PHE A 66 -7.33 -20.21 -20.88
N LYS A 67 -6.75 -19.76 -21.99
CA LYS A 67 -5.96 -20.58 -22.89
C LYS A 67 -4.48 -20.51 -22.51
N CYS A 68 -3.72 -21.54 -22.89
CA CYS A 68 -2.27 -21.46 -22.83
C CYS A 68 -1.76 -20.19 -23.55
N GLY A 69 -0.89 -19.42 -22.87
CA GLY A 69 -0.35 -18.15 -23.35
C GLY A 69 -1.12 -16.92 -22.92
N ASP A 70 -2.35 -17.04 -22.40
CA ASP A 70 -3.11 -15.88 -21.91
C ASP A 70 -2.36 -15.19 -20.76
N GLN A 71 -2.28 -13.86 -20.83
CA GLN A 71 -1.77 -13.03 -19.73
C GLN A 71 -2.89 -12.63 -18.79
N VAL A 72 -2.69 -12.84 -17.50
CA VAL A 72 -3.65 -12.54 -16.43
C VAL A 72 -3.10 -11.45 -15.52
N ALA A 73 -3.84 -10.35 -15.41
CA ALA A 73 -3.56 -9.28 -14.46
C ALA A 73 -4.15 -9.60 -13.08
N LEU A 74 -3.30 -9.61 -12.06
CA LEU A 74 -3.67 -9.72 -10.65
C LEU A 74 -3.71 -8.32 -10.05
N VAL A 75 -4.91 -7.73 -9.97
CA VAL A 75 -5.11 -6.35 -9.52
C VAL A 75 -5.12 -6.26 -7.99
N ILE A 76 -3.93 -6.12 -7.40
CA ILE A 76 -3.70 -6.04 -5.95
C ILE A 76 -4.45 -4.86 -5.32
N GLY A 77 -4.45 -3.70 -5.99
CA GLY A 77 -5.19 -2.53 -5.51
C GLY A 77 -6.69 -2.81 -5.33
N ALA A 78 -7.29 -3.53 -6.28
CA ALA A 78 -8.69 -3.94 -6.19
C ALA A 78 -8.93 -4.93 -5.05
N ALA A 79 -8.02 -5.88 -4.81
CA ALA A 79 -8.12 -6.82 -3.68
C ALA A 79 -8.04 -6.11 -2.32
N GLY A 80 -7.26 -5.04 -2.22
CA GLY A 80 -7.25 -4.16 -1.05
C GLY A 80 -8.58 -3.45 -0.81
N ARG A 81 -9.39 -3.25 -1.86
CA ARG A 81 -10.68 -2.56 -1.82
C ARG A 81 -11.91 -3.47 -1.93
N ASP A 82 -11.72 -4.80 -1.87
CA ASP A 82 -12.80 -5.78 -2.02
C ASP A 82 -13.74 -5.80 -0.79
N GLU A 83 -14.99 -5.39 -0.97
CA GLU A 83 -16.02 -5.34 0.08
C GLU A 83 -16.40 -6.71 0.66
N ARG A 84 -16.12 -7.80 -0.08
CA ARG A 84 -16.33 -9.17 0.42
C ARG A 84 -15.34 -9.54 1.53
N ILE A 85 -14.21 -8.83 1.60
CA ILE A 85 -13.10 -9.09 2.55
C ILE A 85 -13.03 -7.99 3.62
N TRP A 86 -13.23 -6.74 3.19
CA TRP A 86 -13.01 -5.55 3.99
C TRP A 86 -14.30 -4.76 4.16
N SER A 87 -14.73 -4.54 5.40
CA SER A 87 -15.79 -3.57 5.69
C SER A 87 -15.29 -2.15 5.42
N SER A 88 -16.14 -1.30 4.83
CA SER A 88 -15.80 0.07 4.42
C SER A 88 -14.42 0.16 3.73
N PRO A 89 -14.21 -0.57 2.61
CA PRO A 89 -12.88 -0.76 2.01
C PRO A 89 -12.23 0.54 1.55
N ASN A 90 -13.05 1.55 1.28
CA ASN A 90 -12.63 2.87 0.81
C ASN A 90 -12.24 3.84 1.93
N LYS A 91 -12.45 3.47 3.20
CA LYS A 91 -11.99 4.22 4.37
C LYS A 91 -10.58 3.78 4.74
N PHE A 92 -9.70 4.71 5.08
CA PHE A 92 -8.43 4.41 5.75
C PHE A 92 -8.71 4.33 7.25
N ASP A 93 -8.46 3.17 7.85
CA ASP A 93 -8.78 2.88 9.25
C ASP A 93 -7.70 1.99 9.88
N PRO A 94 -6.70 2.59 10.53
CA PRO A 94 -5.66 1.84 11.25
C PRO A 94 -6.14 1.07 12.48
N PHE A 95 -7.38 1.27 12.93
CA PHE A 95 -7.97 0.55 14.06
C PHE A 95 -8.76 -0.69 13.62
N ARG A 96 -8.92 -0.93 12.31
CA ARG A 96 -9.55 -2.15 11.83
C ARG A 96 -8.77 -3.38 12.28
N GLN A 97 -9.46 -4.50 12.44
CA GLN A 97 -8.81 -5.77 12.71
C GLN A 97 -7.82 -6.09 11.57
N ILE A 98 -6.56 -6.35 11.92
CA ILE A 98 -5.53 -6.71 10.94
C ILE A 98 -5.93 -8.05 10.32
N LYS A 99 -5.99 -8.07 8.99
CA LYS A 99 -6.08 -9.29 8.17
C LYS A 99 -4.93 -9.28 7.17
N LYS A 100 -4.59 -10.46 6.64
CA LYS A 100 -3.57 -10.57 5.59
C LYS A 100 -4.04 -9.84 4.33
N ASN A 101 -3.36 -8.75 3.96
CA ASN A 101 -3.50 -8.10 2.66
C ASN A 101 -2.54 -8.72 1.62
N LEU A 102 -2.70 -8.32 0.36
CA LEU A 102 -1.93 -8.86 -0.77
C LEU A 102 -0.85 -7.90 -1.30
N SER A 103 -0.53 -6.81 -0.58
CA SER A 103 0.46 -5.82 -1.04
C SER A 103 1.85 -6.42 -1.26
N PHE A 104 2.18 -7.51 -0.53
CA PHE A 104 3.43 -8.25 -0.67
C PHE A 104 3.30 -9.51 -1.54
N GLY A 105 2.18 -9.67 -2.24
CA GLY A 105 1.87 -10.88 -2.99
C GLY A 105 1.54 -12.09 -2.10
N SER A 106 1.61 -13.28 -2.68
CA SER A 106 1.35 -14.56 -2.01
C SER A 106 2.05 -15.70 -2.75
N GLY A 107 2.09 -16.88 -2.13
CA GLY A 107 2.71 -18.08 -2.67
C GLY A 107 4.23 -18.00 -2.70
N ILE A 108 4.84 -18.75 -3.63
CA ILE A 108 6.30 -18.89 -3.75
C ILE A 108 7.02 -17.58 -4.10
N HIS A 109 6.30 -16.58 -4.62
CA HIS A 109 6.82 -15.25 -4.94
C HIS A 109 6.43 -14.20 -3.88
N PHE A 110 6.09 -14.62 -2.66
CA PHE A 110 5.87 -13.69 -1.56
C PHE A 110 7.11 -12.80 -1.37
N CYS A 111 6.88 -11.50 -1.16
CA CYS A 111 7.96 -10.52 -1.12
C CYS A 111 9.00 -10.86 -0.04
N VAL A 112 10.23 -11.16 -0.47
CA VAL A 112 11.36 -11.42 0.41
C VAL A 112 11.72 -10.19 1.27
N GLY A 113 11.45 -8.98 0.77
CA GLY A 113 11.70 -7.72 1.47
C GLY A 113 10.59 -7.29 2.43
N ALA A 114 9.51 -8.07 2.57
CA ALA A 114 8.36 -7.67 3.39
C ALA A 114 8.71 -7.35 4.86
N PRO A 115 9.60 -8.08 5.55
CA PRO A 115 10.01 -7.72 6.91
C PRO A 115 10.77 -6.38 6.96
N LEU A 116 11.66 -6.13 6.00
CA LEU A 116 12.44 -4.91 5.94
C LEU A 116 11.57 -3.68 5.61
N ALA A 117 10.70 -3.79 4.61
CA ALA A 117 9.77 -2.72 4.27
C ALA A 117 8.88 -2.33 5.46
N ARG A 118 8.37 -3.31 6.21
CA ARG A 118 7.62 -3.05 7.45
C ARG A 118 8.47 -2.31 8.48
N LEU A 119 9.69 -2.77 8.73
CA LEU A 119 10.60 -2.13 9.68
C LEU A 119 10.88 -0.67 9.30
N GLU A 120 11.12 -0.40 8.02
CA GLU A 120 11.32 0.96 7.51
C GLU A 120 10.10 1.84 7.79
N LEU A 121 8.88 1.39 7.48
CA LEU A 121 7.66 2.17 7.74
C LEU A 121 7.38 2.37 9.23
N VAL A 122 7.49 1.31 10.04
CA VAL A 122 7.29 1.36 11.50
C VAL A 122 8.26 2.34 12.17
N THR A 123 9.46 2.48 11.61
CA THR A 123 10.49 3.39 12.12
C THR A 123 10.31 4.81 11.58
N ALA A 124 10.16 4.98 10.27
CA ALA A 124 10.19 6.28 9.63
C ALA A 124 8.95 7.14 9.93
N LEU A 125 7.75 6.54 9.90
CA LEU A 125 6.51 7.31 10.04
C LEU A 125 6.41 8.00 11.41
N PRO A 126 6.64 7.33 12.56
CA PRO A 126 6.61 8.02 13.86
C PRO A 126 7.66 9.13 13.97
N ILE A 127 8.87 8.91 13.42
CA ILE A 127 9.95 9.92 13.46
C ILE A 127 9.54 11.18 12.68
N ILE A 128 9.00 11.02 11.47
CA ILE A 128 8.58 12.14 10.62
C ILE A 128 7.50 12.97 11.32
N PHE A 129 6.44 12.33 11.80
CA PHE A 129 5.31 13.02 12.43
C PHE A 129 5.62 13.54 13.85
N LYS A 130 6.60 12.95 14.55
CA LYS A 130 7.12 13.51 15.81
C LYS A 130 7.95 14.77 15.55
N LYS A 131 8.78 14.77 14.50
CA LYS A 131 9.65 15.90 14.14
C LYS A 131 8.85 17.07 13.56
N PHE A 132 7.84 16.79 12.76
CA PHE A 132 6.99 17.79 12.10
C PHE A 132 5.54 17.58 12.53
N PRO A 133 5.17 17.95 13.77
CA PRO A 133 3.81 17.73 14.26
C PRO A 133 2.78 18.42 13.37
N ASN A 134 3.05 19.62 12.88
CA ASN A 134 2.09 20.41 12.10
C ASN A 134 2.24 20.22 10.58
N ILE A 135 2.79 19.07 10.15
CA ILE A 135 2.88 18.70 8.74
C ILE A 135 1.49 18.66 8.08
N LYS A 136 1.37 19.29 6.90
CA LYS A 136 0.11 19.39 6.14
C LYS A 136 0.36 19.34 4.64
N LEU A 137 -0.58 18.78 3.89
CA LEU A 137 -0.59 18.83 2.43
C LEU A 137 -0.74 20.29 1.96
N LEU A 138 0.03 20.67 0.94
CA LEU A 138 -0.07 21.99 0.30
C LEU A 138 -0.96 21.97 -0.93
N ASP A 139 -1.05 20.83 -1.60
CA ASP A 139 -1.84 20.62 -2.80
C ASP A 139 -2.37 19.18 -2.86
N GLN A 140 -3.25 18.92 -3.81
CA GLN A 140 -3.75 17.58 -4.08
C GLN A 140 -2.60 16.72 -4.63
N PRO A 141 -2.26 15.59 -4.00
CA PRO A 141 -1.18 14.73 -4.48
C PRO A 141 -1.48 14.16 -5.88
N ILE A 142 -0.45 14.07 -6.71
CA ILE A 142 -0.55 13.58 -8.10
C ILE A 142 0.20 12.25 -8.19
N TYR A 143 -0.47 11.23 -8.71
CA TYR A 143 0.16 9.93 -9.01
C TYR A 143 0.84 9.96 -10.37
N SER A 144 2.00 9.31 -10.44
CA SER A 144 2.69 9.07 -11.71
C SER A 144 1.90 8.07 -12.56
N ASN A 145 1.87 8.29 -13.88
CA ASN A 145 1.27 7.35 -14.82
C ASN A 145 2.24 6.19 -15.12
N LEU A 146 2.42 5.30 -14.13
CA LEU A 146 3.31 4.14 -14.22
C LEU A 146 2.49 2.85 -14.24
N TYR A 147 2.87 1.91 -15.11
CA TYR A 147 2.10 0.70 -15.33
C TYR A 147 2.01 -0.22 -14.11
N HIS A 148 3.12 -0.46 -13.39
CA HIS A 148 3.14 -1.39 -12.25
C HIS A 148 3.10 -0.70 -10.88
N PHE A 149 3.51 0.56 -10.81
CA PHE A 149 3.62 1.30 -9.56
C PHE A 149 2.43 2.21 -9.34
N HIS A 150 1.92 2.21 -8.13
CA HIS A 150 0.99 3.21 -7.63
C HIS A 150 1.77 4.16 -6.71
N GLY A 151 2.52 5.06 -7.35
CA GLY A 151 3.45 5.96 -6.70
C GLY A 151 3.12 7.42 -6.99
N LEU A 152 3.27 8.27 -5.98
CA LEU A 152 3.15 9.71 -6.13
C LEU A 152 4.29 10.26 -6.99
N GLN A 153 3.97 11.16 -7.93
CA GLN A 153 4.96 11.95 -8.66
C GLN A 153 5.63 12.97 -7.73
N LYS A 154 4.83 13.58 -6.85
CA LYS A 154 5.28 14.50 -5.80
C LYS A 154 4.27 14.52 -4.65
N LEU A 155 4.75 14.87 -3.45
CA LEU A 155 3.94 15.10 -2.27
C LEU A 155 4.40 16.40 -1.61
N ASN A 156 3.74 17.52 -1.94
CA ASN A 156 4.12 18.82 -1.41
C ASN A 156 3.51 19.02 -0.02
N VAL A 157 4.37 19.29 0.96
CA VAL A 157 3.97 19.45 2.37
C VAL A 157 4.59 20.70 2.99
N SER A 158 3.83 21.33 3.89
CA SER A 158 4.36 22.34 4.81
C SER A 158 4.93 21.64 6.03
N LEU A 159 6.15 21.99 6.43
CA LEU A 159 6.84 21.45 7.61
C LEU A 159 6.93 22.44 8.78
N ARG A 160 6.08 23.48 8.78
CA ARG A 160 6.08 24.51 9.84
C ARG A 160 5.94 23.86 11.22
N ASN A 161 6.77 24.29 12.17
CA ASN A 161 6.65 23.93 13.59
C ASN A 161 5.62 24.83 14.26
#